data_AF-A0A7X3VZ22-F1
#
_entry.id   AF-A0A7X3VZ22-F1
#
_cell.length_a   1.000
_cell.length_b   1.000
_cell.length_c   1.000
_cell.angle_alpha   90.00
_cell.angle_beta   90.00
_cell.angle_gamma   90.00
#
_symmetry.space_group_name_H-M   'P 1'
#
loop_
_entity.id
_entity.type
_entity.pdbx_description
1 polymer ?
#
loop_
_entity_poly.entity_id
_entity_poly.type
_entity_poly.pdbx_seq_one_letter_code
_entity_poly.pdbx_strand_id
1 'polypeptide(L)'
;MKEYKLIFGRPVRFLGGTRARCSPNALYRSVWAMTLIGVLLIALAACGGDDSPASEGDPAGEPSTVQAEAQVTEAPKADDQSAGQPSTSQLAFEPCEPTLGENREVLAAFYHATGGPNWTDSENWLTDAPLSDWAGVGALSQSMEDRLVAECVTGLELGNNNLSGEIPAELVKLTDIAFLYLGGNQLSGKIPAELVKLTGLVDLNLSENQLSGEIPAELGSLSELASLDLSGNQLSGEIPAELGNLSELVVLRLSENRLSGEIPAELGNLSGLTSLRLSENQLSGEIPAELGNLTNLEWVFLTGNVLMGCVPQSLLDAPGDANRLDLPACN
;
A
#
# COMPACT_ATOMS: atom_id res chain seq x y z
N MET A 1 -14.77 -26.40 -4.36
CA MET A 1 -13.73 -25.36 -4.54
C MET A 1 -14.42 -24.18 -5.19
N LYS A 2 -14.56 -23.08 -4.46
CA LYS A 2 -15.09 -21.83 -5.00
C LYS A 2 -13.91 -21.10 -5.66
N GLU A 3 -13.99 -20.86 -6.96
CA GLU A 3 -13.04 -19.99 -7.66
C GLU A 3 -13.45 -18.54 -7.41
N TYR A 4 -12.60 -17.78 -6.73
CA TYR A 4 -12.78 -16.34 -6.56
C TYR A 4 -11.85 -15.65 -7.56
N LYS A 5 -12.44 -14.86 -8.45
CA LYS A 5 -11.72 -14.11 -9.48
C LYS A 5 -11.58 -12.68 -8.98
N LEU A 6 -10.36 -12.28 -8.61
CA LEU A 6 -9.98 -10.87 -8.58
C LEU A 6 -10.05 -10.37 -10.03
N ILE A 7 -11.04 -9.56 -10.37
CA ILE A 7 -11.13 -8.92 -11.69
C ILE A 7 -10.32 -7.63 -11.61
N PHE A 8 -9.02 -7.72 -11.89
CA PHE A 8 -8.21 -6.54 -12.18
C PHE A 8 -7.86 -6.52 -13.66
N GLY A 9 -8.22 -5.42 -14.32
CA GLY A 9 -7.76 -5.09 -15.67
C GLY A 9 -8.87 -4.66 -16.62
N ARG A 10 -9.00 -3.35 -16.84
CA ARG A 10 -9.37 -2.83 -18.15
C ARG A 10 -8.15 -2.15 -18.79
N PRO A 11 -7.87 -2.39 -20.07
CA PRO A 11 -6.73 -1.78 -20.76
C PRO A 11 -6.97 -0.29 -20.97
N VAL A 12 -5.95 0.51 -20.66
CA VAL A 12 -5.88 1.94 -20.99
C VAL A 12 -5.98 2.10 -22.51
N ARG A 13 -7.03 2.77 -23.00
CA ARG A 13 -7.17 3.15 -24.41
C ARG A 13 -6.29 4.35 -24.70
N PHE A 14 -5.15 4.14 -25.35
CA PHE A 14 -4.43 5.23 -26.01
C PHE A 14 -5.14 5.60 -27.33
N LEU A 15 -5.65 6.83 -27.41
CA LEU A 15 -6.03 7.48 -28.66
C LEU A 15 -4.77 8.13 -29.26
N GLY A 16 -4.29 7.61 -30.40
CA GLY A 16 -3.26 8.27 -31.22
C GLY A 16 -2.15 7.32 -31.69
N GLY A 17 -1.96 7.21 -33.01
CA GLY A 17 -1.02 6.30 -33.69
C GLY A 17 0.44 6.44 -33.23
N THR A 18 1.30 5.44 -33.35
CA THR A 18 1.59 4.62 -34.54
C THR A 18 2.06 3.20 -34.17
N ARG A 19 1.80 2.25 -35.09
CA ARG A 19 2.06 0.81 -34.96
C ARG A 19 3.50 0.44 -34.58
N ALA A 20 3.66 -0.38 -33.54
CA ALA A 20 4.64 -1.47 -33.49
C ALA A 20 3.93 -2.74 -33.00
N ARG A 21 4.13 -3.86 -33.71
CA ARG A 21 3.43 -5.13 -33.52
C ARG A 21 4.12 -5.98 -32.44
N CYS A 22 3.36 -6.50 -31.47
CA CYS A 22 3.62 -7.78 -30.82
C CYS A 22 2.28 -8.52 -30.63
N SER A 23 2.27 -9.81 -30.96
CA SER A 23 1.09 -10.67 -31.11
C SER A 23 0.58 -11.22 -29.76
N PRO A 24 -0.74 -11.39 -29.55
CA PRO A 24 -1.30 -12.01 -28.35
C PRO A 24 -1.40 -13.52 -28.55
N ASN A 25 -0.49 -14.30 -27.97
CA ASN A 25 -0.65 -15.73 -27.63
C ASN A 25 0.69 -16.29 -27.13
N ALA A 26 0.95 -16.20 -25.82
CA ALA A 26 1.86 -17.09 -25.11
C ALA A 26 1.64 -16.94 -23.60
N LEU A 27 1.63 -18.07 -22.89
CA LEU A 27 1.64 -18.22 -21.43
C LEU A 27 0.26 -18.20 -20.74
N TYR A 28 -0.59 -19.12 -21.19
CA TYR A 28 -1.31 -20.00 -20.26
C TYR A 28 -0.31 -21.05 -19.73
N ARG A 29 -0.41 -21.38 -18.44
CA ARG A 29 0.34 -22.40 -17.64
C ARG A 29 1.38 -21.80 -16.70
N SER A 30 1.00 -21.63 -15.43
CA SER A 30 1.63 -22.26 -14.25
C SER A 30 0.91 -21.75 -13.00
N VAL A 31 0.05 -22.59 -12.43
CA VAL A 31 -0.56 -22.40 -11.11
C VAL A 31 0.21 -23.30 -10.15
N TRP A 32 0.52 -22.77 -8.97
CA TRP A 32 1.10 -23.39 -7.77
C TRP A 32 2.62 -23.59 -7.74
N ALA A 33 3.33 -22.64 -7.11
CA ALA A 33 4.52 -22.93 -6.33
C ALA A 33 4.76 -21.86 -5.23
N MET A 34 4.49 -22.28 -3.99
CA MET A 34 5.26 -22.02 -2.77
C MET A 34 5.35 -20.61 -2.13
N THR A 35 4.89 -20.59 -0.88
CA THR A 35 5.53 -20.06 0.35
C THR A 35 5.76 -18.56 0.51
N LEU A 36 5.30 -18.07 1.68
CA LEU A 36 5.92 -17.02 2.48
C LEU A 36 7.41 -16.86 2.16
N ILE A 37 7.79 -15.68 1.67
CA ILE A 37 8.98 -14.89 1.99
C ILE A 37 8.90 -13.65 1.09
N GLY A 38 9.18 -12.48 1.67
CA GLY A 38 9.03 -11.18 1.04
C GLY A 38 9.84 -11.01 -0.24
N VAL A 39 9.30 -10.15 -1.10
CA VAL A 39 9.98 -9.02 -1.76
C VAL A 39 8.87 -8.33 -2.56
N LEU A 40 8.48 -7.14 -2.11
CA LEU A 40 7.65 -6.22 -2.88
C LEU A 40 8.53 -5.60 -3.97
N LEU A 41 8.45 -6.12 -5.20
CA LEU A 41 9.10 -5.49 -6.35
C LEU A 41 8.29 -4.24 -6.76
N ILE A 42 8.77 -3.07 -6.33
CA ILE A 42 8.34 -1.77 -6.84
C ILE A 42 8.95 -1.59 -8.24
N ALA A 43 8.10 -1.53 -9.26
CA ALA A 43 8.52 -1.14 -10.60
C ALA A 43 8.66 0.40 -10.68
N LEU A 44 9.90 0.89 -10.69
CA LEU A 44 10.21 2.28 -11.08
C LEU A 44 10.24 2.37 -12.62
N ALA A 45 9.28 3.11 -13.18
CA ALA A 45 9.34 3.57 -14.56
C ALA A 45 10.27 4.79 -14.63
N ALA A 46 11.51 4.59 -15.07
CA ALA A 46 12.40 5.68 -15.47
C ALA A 46 12.17 5.99 -16.96
N CYS A 47 11.40 7.04 -17.25
CA CYS A 47 11.47 7.72 -18.54
C CYS A 47 12.54 8.82 -18.44
N GLY A 48 13.78 8.48 -18.77
CA GLY A 48 14.84 9.44 -19.08
C GLY A 48 15.12 9.39 -20.57
N GLY A 49 14.67 10.41 -21.30
CA GLY A 49 15.14 10.67 -22.66
C GLY A 49 16.40 11.51 -22.60
N ASP A 50 17.41 11.14 -23.38
CA ASP A 50 18.25 12.10 -24.06
C ASP A 50 18.77 11.49 -25.36
N ASP A 51 18.53 12.25 -26.43
CA ASP A 51 18.89 11.99 -27.80
C ASP A 51 20.39 12.20 -28.08
N SER A 52 20.87 11.53 -29.13
CA SER A 52 21.94 11.95 -30.08
C SER A 52 23.38 11.37 -29.95
N PRO A 53 24.13 11.25 -31.08
CA PRO A 53 24.67 9.95 -31.53
C PRO A 53 26.15 9.93 -32.01
N ALA A 54 26.54 8.79 -32.62
CA ALA A 54 27.76 8.47 -33.40
C ALA A 54 29.01 8.05 -32.56
N SER A 55 29.87 7.09 -32.94
CA SER A 55 30.30 6.60 -34.27
C SER A 55 30.98 5.21 -34.23
N GLU A 56 30.92 4.54 -35.39
CA GLU A 56 31.73 3.44 -35.97
C GLU A 56 32.97 2.86 -35.26
N GLY A 57 33.15 1.53 -35.36
CA GLY A 57 34.46 0.87 -35.28
C GLY A 57 34.45 -0.61 -34.86
N ASP A 58 34.27 -1.53 -35.80
CA ASP A 58 34.54 -2.99 -35.71
C ASP A 58 36.04 -3.28 -36.03
N PRO A 59 36.62 -4.52 -35.93
CA PRO A 59 36.07 -5.78 -35.42
C PRO A 59 37.06 -6.68 -34.62
N ALA A 60 36.52 -7.86 -34.24
CA ALA A 60 37.14 -9.20 -34.24
C ALA A 60 37.75 -9.77 -32.94
N GLY A 61 37.13 -10.86 -32.49
CA GLY A 61 37.66 -11.81 -31.50
C GLY A 61 36.63 -12.87 -31.08
N GLU A 62 36.33 -13.83 -31.95
CA GLU A 62 35.92 -15.20 -31.53
C GLU A 62 37.15 -15.97 -31.00
N PRO A 63 37.05 -17.14 -30.31
CA PRO A 63 35.91 -18.07 -30.15
C PRO A 63 35.65 -18.44 -28.66
N SER A 64 34.60 -19.15 -28.26
CA SER A 64 34.45 -20.59 -28.45
C SER A 64 33.22 -21.09 -27.68
N THR A 65 32.46 -21.95 -28.35
CA THR A 65 31.36 -22.76 -27.84
C THR A 65 31.86 -23.86 -26.91
N VAL A 66 31.25 -23.98 -25.73
CA VAL A 66 31.28 -25.22 -24.93
C VAL A 66 29.85 -25.61 -24.60
N GLN A 67 29.41 -26.71 -25.21
CA GLN A 67 28.25 -27.49 -24.80
C GLN A 67 28.59 -28.22 -23.50
N ALA A 68 27.70 -28.14 -22.51
CA ALA A 68 27.73 -29.04 -21.35
C ALA A 68 26.31 -29.55 -21.11
N GLU A 69 26.16 -30.85 -21.30
CA GLU A 69 24.96 -31.66 -21.12
C GLU A 69 24.61 -31.73 -19.62
N ALA A 70 23.35 -31.45 -19.27
CA ALA A 70 22.84 -31.66 -17.92
C ALA A 70 22.46 -33.14 -17.73
N GLN A 71 23.20 -33.84 -16.88
CA GLN A 71 22.87 -35.19 -16.44
C GLN A 71 21.78 -35.15 -15.36
N VAL A 72 20.70 -35.88 -15.61
CA VAL A 72 19.62 -36.15 -14.65
C VAL A 72 20.07 -37.31 -13.76
N THR A 73 20.17 -37.07 -12.45
CA THR A 73 20.34 -38.14 -11.45
C THR A 73 19.08 -38.24 -10.58
N GLU A 74 18.47 -39.42 -10.59
CA GLU A 74 17.30 -39.78 -9.77
C GLU A 74 17.69 -39.92 -8.30
N ALA A 75 16.89 -39.33 -7.40
CA ALA A 75 16.96 -39.54 -5.96
C ALA A 75 16.04 -40.71 -5.53
N PRO A 76 16.41 -41.50 -4.50
CA PRO A 76 15.68 -42.72 -4.13
C PRO A 76 14.41 -42.44 -3.32
N LYS A 77 13.39 -43.28 -3.55
CA LYS A 77 12.15 -43.39 -2.76
C LYS A 77 12.44 -43.86 -1.33
N ALA A 78 11.81 -43.22 -0.35
CA ALA A 78 11.61 -43.78 0.98
C ALA A 78 10.20 -43.42 1.52
N ASP A 79 9.40 -44.47 1.63
CA ASP A 79 8.37 -44.85 2.59
C ASP A 79 7.42 -43.85 3.27
N ASP A 80 6.14 -44.22 3.11
CA ASP A 80 4.91 -43.85 3.77
C ASP A 80 4.92 -44.13 5.28
N GLN A 81 4.78 -43.09 6.12
CA GLN A 81 4.16 -43.19 7.44
C GLN A 81 3.34 -41.93 7.76
N SER A 82 2.05 -42.13 7.96
CA SER A 82 1.08 -41.16 8.46
C SER A 82 1.37 -40.75 9.91
N ALA A 83 1.24 -39.45 10.24
CA ALA A 83 0.36 -38.92 11.29
C ALA A 83 0.78 -37.49 11.71
N GLY A 84 -0.21 -36.58 11.71
CA GLY A 84 -0.12 -35.26 12.35
C GLY A 84 -0.15 -34.08 11.38
N GLN A 85 -1.31 -33.78 10.79
CA GLN A 85 -1.51 -32.49 10.12
C GLN A 85 -1.38 -31.36 11.14
N PRO A 86 -0.53 -30.34 10.93
CA PRO A 86 -0.65 -29.09 11.65
C PRO A 86 -1.95 -28.41 11.20
N SER A 87 -2.72 -27.93 12.16
CA SER A 87 -3.92 -27.12 11.91
C SER A 87 -3.50 -25.86 11.16
N THR A 88 -3.67 -25.85 9.85
CA THR A 88 -3.66 -24.64 9.05
C THR A 88 -4.87 -23.82 9.49
N SER A 89 -4.64 -22.75 10.25
CA SER A 89 -5.63 -21.68 10.44
C SER A 89 -5.86 -21.04 9.08
N GLN A 90 -6.74 -21.65 8.32
CA GLN A 90 -7.29 -21.11 7.11
C GLN A 90 -8.02 -19.83 7.55
N LEU A 91 -7.53 -18.66 7.11
CA LEU A 91 -8.27 -17.41 7.17
C LEU A 91 -9.65 -17.67 6.57
N ALA A 92 -10.62 -17.95 7.44
CA ALA A 92 -12.00 -18.07 7.06
C ALA A 92 -12.46 -16.64 6.82
N PHE A 93 -12.37 -16.19 5.56
CA PHE A 93 -13.12 -15.02 5.13
C PHE A 93 -14.58 -15.31 5.45
N GLU A 94 -15.09 -14.66 6.50
CA GLU A 94 -16.50 -14.72 6.84
C GLU A 94 -17.30 -14.27 5.60
N PRO A 95 -18.41 -14.94 5.29
CA PRO A 95 -19.26 -14.51 4.19
C PRO A 95 -19.78 -13.12 4.51
N CYS A 96 -19.38 -12.15 3.67
CA CYS A 96 -19.89 -10.79 3.65
C CYS A 96 -21.42 -10.74 3.83
N GLU A 97 -21.83 -10.15 4.96
CA GLU A 97 -23.22 -9.97 5.36
C GLU A 97 -23.86 -8.60 5.04
N PRO A 98 -23.18 -7.52 4.55
CA PRO A 98 -23.88 -6.27 4.26
C PRO A 98 -24.86 -6.42 3.10
N THR A 99 -26.02 -5.77 3.23
CA THR A 99 -27.01 -5.77 2.15
C THR A 99 -26.56 -4.77 1.07
N LEU A 100 -26.61 -5.18 -0.19
CA LEU A 100 -26.21 -4.37 -1.36
C LEU A 100 -26.75 -2.92 -1.37
N GLY A 101 -27.93 -2.69 -0.78
CA GLY A 101 -28.54 -1.37 -0.67
C GLY A 101 -27.77 -0.39 0.23
N GLU A 102 -27.20 -0.89 1.32
CA GLU A 102 -26.48 -0.05 2.31
C GLU A 102 -25.16 0.48 1.72
N ASN A 103 -24.40 -0.36 1.02
CA ASN A 103 -23.14 0.05 0.40
C ASN A 103 -23.34 1.15 -0.64
N ARG A 104 -24.40 1.06 -1.46
CA ARG A 104 -24.73 2.10 -2.46
C ARG A 104 -25.07 3.43 -1.81
N GLU A 105 -25.83 3.43 -0.73
CA GLU A 105 -26.18 4.66 -0.01
C GLU A 105 -24.95 5.32 0.60
N VAL A 106 -24.04 4.54 1.19
CA VAL A 106 -22.79 5.05 1.76
C VAL A 106 -21.90 5.64 0.67
N LEU A 107 -21.75 4.95 -0.45
CA LEU A 107 -20.98 5.45 -1.59
C LEU A 107 -21.63 6.70 -2.21
N ALA A 108 -22.95 6.75 -2.33
CA ALA A 108 -23.65 7.94 -2.80
C ALA A 108 -23.43 9.13 -1.86
N ALA A 109 -23.51 8.92 -0.55
CA ALA A 109 -23.19 9.96 0.44
C ALA A 109 -21.73 10.42 0.32
N PHE A 110 -20.79 9.50 0.16
CA PHE A 110 -19.38 9.81 -0.07
C PHE A 110 -19.18 10.65 -1.34
N TYR A 111 -19.79 10.27 -2.46
CA TYR A 111 -19.77 11.00 -3.71
C TYR A 111 -20.25 12.44 -3.54
N HIS A 112 -21.39 12.64 -2.86
CA HIS A 112 -21.92 13.97 -2.62
C HIS A 112 -21.05 14.79 -1.67
N ALA A 113 -20.55 14.18 -0.59
CA ALA A 113 -19.71 14.83 0.40
C ALA A 113 -18.39 15.31 -0.19
N THR A 114 -17.86 14.59 -1.19
CA THR A 114 -16.53 14.85 -1.72
C THR A 114 -16.49 15.52 -3.10
N GLY A 115 -17.58 16.21 -3.47
CA GLY A 115 -17.63 17.01 -4.69
C GLY A 115 -17.75 16.20 -5.98
N GLY A 116 -18.42 15.05 -5.92
CA GLY A 116 -18.62 14.08 -7.00
C GLY A 116 -18.74 14.62 -8.43
N PRO A 117 -19.59 15.63 -8.71
CA PRO A 117 -19.72 16.19 -10.06
C PRO A 117 -18.44 16.81 -10.64
N ASN A 118 -17.44 17.10 -9.79
CA ASN A 118 -16.14 17.66 -10.18
C ASN A 118 -15.01 16.62 -10.22
N TRP A 119 -15.31 15.35 -9.94
CA TRP A 119 -14.31 14.29 -10.03
C TRP A 119 -13.83 14.11 -11.48
N THR A 120 -12.57 13.69 -11.64
CA THR A 120 -12.00 13.41 -12.96
C THR A 120 -12.65 12.19 -13.61
N ASP A 121 -12.85 11.14 -12.83
CA ASP A 121 -13.49 9.88 -13.19
C ASP A 121 -14.58 9.56 -12.15
N SER A 122 -15.80 9.47 -12.63
CA SER A 122 -16.97 9.04 -11.85
C SER A 122 -17.83 8.07 -12.66
N GLU A 123 -17.20 7.27 -13.54
CA GLU A 123 -17.92 6.30 -14.38
C GLU A 123 -18.79 5.38 -13.50
N ASN A 124 -20.06 5.26 -13.88
CA ASN A 124 -21.10 4.46 -13.22
C ASN A 124 -21.50 4.88 -11.79
N TRP A 125 -20.88 5.90 -11.19
CA TRP A 125 -21.31 6.42 -9.89
C TRP A 125 -22.76 6.92 -9.96
N LEU A 126 -23.54 6.60 -8.94
CA LEU A 126 -24.98 6.89 -8.84
C LEU A 126 -25.86 6.21 -9.91
N THR A 127 -25.35 5.21 -10.62
CA THR A 127 -26.14 4.40 -11.57
C THR A 127 -26.56 3.06 -10.96
N ASP A 128 -27.45 2.34 -11.65
CA ASP A 128 -27.86 0.98 -11.28
C ASP A 128 -26.85 -0.10 -11.71
N ALA A 129 -25.71 0.27 -12.29
CA ALA A 129 -24.65 -0.69 -12.64
C ALA A 129 -24.10 -1.38 -11.37
N PRO A 130 -23.66 -2.65 -11.45
CA PRO A 130 -22.95 -3.35 -10.37
C PRO A 130 -21.85 -2.48 -9.73
N LEU A 131 -21.67 -2.54 -8.41
CA LEU A 131 -20.64 -1.74 -7.72
C LEU A 131 -19.24 -2.09 -8.22
N SER A 132 -19.01 -3.32 -8.67
CA SER A 132 -17.76 -3.74 -9.30
C SER A 132 -17.46 -3.01 -10.62
N ASP A 133 -18.46 -2.40 -11.23
CA ASP A 133 -18.31 -1.60 -12.46
C ASP A 133 -18.13 -0.11 -12.16
N TRP A 134 -18.26 0.35 -10.90
CA TRP A 134 -18.05 1.75 -10.53
C TRP A 134 -16.56 2.08 -10.57
N ALA A 135 -16.22 3.22 -11.17
CA ALA A 135 -14.84 3.68 -11.26
C ALA A 135 -14.21 3.76 -9.85
N GLY A 136 -13.09 3.07 -9.67
CA GLY A 136 -12.36 3.03 -8.40
C GLY A 136 -13.02 2.21 -7.29
N VAL A 137 -14.10 1.46 -7.54
CA VAL A 137 -14.71 0.59 -6.51
C VAL A 137 -14.28 -0.86 -6.72
N GLY A 138 -13.49 -1.38 -5.78
CA GLY A 138 -13.21 -2.80 -5.68
C GLY A 138 -14.35 -3.49 -4.94
N ALA A 139 -15.04 -4.43 -5.60
CA ALA A 139 -16.11 -5.19 -4.99
C ALA A 139 -16.02 -6.69 -5.26
N LEU A 140 -16.31 -7.50 -4.25
CA LEU A 140 -16.48 -8.95 -4.38
C LEU A 140 -17.97 -9.30 -4.50
N SER A 141 -18.34 -9.92 -5.61
CA SER A 141 -19.68 -10.47 -5.81
C SER A 141 -19.72 -11.94 -5.40
N GLN A 142 -20.59 -12.30 -4.46
CA GLN A 142 -20.94 -13.70 -4.23
C GLN A 142 -22.20 -14.05 -5.05
N SER A 143 -22.02 -14.88 -6.08
CA SER A 143 -23.11 -15.47 -6.84
C SER A 143 -23.52 -16.80 -6.20
N MET A 144 -24.75 -16.86 -5.68
CA MET A 144 -25.48 -18.11 -5.52
C MET A 144 -26.59 -18.10 -6.57
N GLU A 145 -26.58 -19.11 -7.45
CA GLU A 145 -27.60 -19.44 -8.45
C GLU A 145 -28.65 -18.33 -8.71
N ASP A 146 -28.39 -17.53 -9.75
CA ASP A 146 -29.28 -16.53 -10.36
C ASP A 146 -29.79 -15.36 -9.49
N ARG A 147 -29.22 -15.11 -8.30
CA ARG A 147 -29.40 -13.83 -7.58
C ARG A 147 -28.08 -13.37 -6.98
N LEU A 148 -27.52 -12.25 -7.46
CA LEU A 148 -26.49 -11.52 -6.70
C LEU A 148 -27.14 -11.09 -5.38
N VAL A 149 -26.61 -11.55 -4.23
CA VAL A 149 -27.20 -11.22 -2.91
C VAL A 149 -26.34 -10.22 -2.12
N ALA A 150 -25.03 -10.12 -2.36
CA ALA A 150 -24.16 -9.11 -1.74
C ALA A 150 -23.00 -8.72 -2.66
N GLU A 151 -22.72 -7.40 -2.73
CA GLU A 151 -21.46 -6.84 -3.27
C GLU A 151 -20.73 -6.19 -2.10
N CYS A 152 -19.63 -6.79 -1.71
CA CYS A 152 -18.80 -6.35 -0.59
C CYS A 152 -17.80 -5.37 -1.15
N VAL A 153 -17.83 -4.12 -0.71
CA VAL A 153 -16.85 -3.12 -1.13
C VAL A 153 -15.57 -3.41 -0.36
N THR A 154 -14.57 -3.93 -1.07
CA THR A 154 -13.27 -4.29 -0.49
C THR A 154 -12.22 -3.21 -0.71
N GLY A 155 -12.46 -2.27 -1.63
CA GLY A 155 -11.54 -1.18 -1.85
C GLY A 155 -12.15 0.05 -2.51
N LEU A 156 -11.58 1.20 -2.21
CA LEU A 156 -11.83 2.47 -2.88
C LEU A 156 -10.52 3.05 -3.40
N GLU A 157 -10.34 3.01 -4.71
CA GLU A 157 -9.18 3.46 -5.46
C GLU A 157 -9.53 4.76 -6.21
N LEU A 158 -9.57 5.87 -5.48
CA LEU A 158 -10.00 7.19 -5.97
C LEU A 158 -8.87 8.22 -5.90
N GLY A 159 -7.62 7.77 -5.98
CA GLY A 159 -6.46 8.65 -5.99
C GLY A 159 -6.39 9.51 -7.26
N ASN A 160 -5.85 10.72 -7.15
CA ASN A 160 -5.73 11.68 -8.28
C ASN A 160 -7.04 11.96 -9.01
N ASN A 161 -8.15 12.02 -8.27
CA ASN A 161 -9.50 12.08 -8.84
C ASN A 161 -10.26 13.38 -8.54
N ASN A 162 -9.55 14.42 -8.08
CA ASN A 162 -10.10 15.74 -7.81
C ASN A 162 -11.21 15.77 -6.74
N LEU A 163 -11.20 14.81 -5.80
CA LEU A 163 -12.09 14.81 -4.64
C LEU A 163 -11.81 16.06 -3.80
N SER A 164 -12.84 16.66 -3.24
CA SER A 164 -12.75 17.84 -2.35
C SER A 164 -13.62 17.63 -1.12
N GLY A 165 -13.75 18.61 -0.21
CA GLY A 165 -14.61 18.44 0.98
C GLY A 165 -13.95 17.61 2.09
N GLU A 166 -14.74 16.99 2.96
CA GLU A 166 -14.25 16.19 4.11
C GLU A 166 -14.47 14.69 3.86
N ILE A 167 -13.66 13.85 4.52
CA ILE A 167 -13.91 12.40 4.56
C ILE A 167 -15.10 12.14 5.49
N PRO A 168 -16.24 11.64 5.01
CA PRO A 168 -17.42 11.44 5.85
C PRO A 168 -17.21 10.26 6.81
N ALA A 169 -17.58 10.45 8.08
CA ALA A 169 -17.47 9.40 9.10
C ALA A 169 -18.34 8.18 8.79
N GLU A 170 -19.38 8.32 7.96
CA GLU A 170 -20.24 7.24 7.49
C GLU A 170 -19.52 6.23 6.58
N LEU A 171 -18.34 6.58 6.05
CA LEU A 171 -17.53 5.67 5.23
C LEU A 171 -17.23 4.34 5.96
N VAL A 172 -17.20 4.39 7.29
CA VAL A 172 -16.95 3.24 8.18
C VAL A 172 -18.02 2.15 8.12
N LYS A 173 -19.16 2.43 7.47
CA LYS A 173 -20.21 1.44 7.21
C LYS A 173 -19.81 0.44 6.12
N LEU A 174 -18.77 0.72 5.33
CA LEU A 174 -18.19 -0.22 4.37
C LEU A 174 -17.20 -1.13 5.11
N THR A 175 -17.72 -2.02 5.96
CA THR A 175 -16.95 -2.79 6.94
C THR A 175 -15.93 -3.76 6.33
N ASP A 176 -16.12 -4.16 5.07
CA ASP A 176 -15.25 -5.09 4.35
C ASP A 176 -14.10 -4.41 3.60
N ILE A 177 -13.92 -3.09 3.73
CA ILE A 177 -12.83 -2.37 3.05
C ILE A 177 -11.48 -2.82 3.62
N ALA A 178 -10.61 -3.26 2.72
CA ALA A 178 -9.20 -3.55 2.98
C ALA A 178 -8.27 -2.47 2.40
N PHE A 179 -8.68 -1.78 1.33
CA PHE A 179 -7.85 -0.80 0.62
C PHE A 179 -8.57 0.54 0.49
N LEU A 180 -8.03 1.60 1.09
CA LEU A 180 -8.60 2.95 0.99
C LEU A 180 -7.56 3.92 0.44
N TYR A 181 -7.63 4.19 -0.86
CA TYR A 181 -6.70 5.04 -1.60
C TYR A 181 -7.39 6.32 -2.07
N LEU A 182 -7.19 7.39 -1.31
CA LEU A 182 -7.71 8.73 -1.58
C LEU A 182 -6.59 9.75 -1.82
N GLY A 183 -5.35 9.29 -2.06
CA GLY A 183 -4.18 10.15 -2.20
C GLY A 183 -4.20 11.04 -3.46
N GLY A 184 -3.58 12.21 -3.40
CA GLY A 184 -3.50 13.14 -4.55
C GLY A 184 -4.83 13.84 -4.85
N ASN A 185 -5.54 14.27 -3.82
CA ASN A 185 -6.84 14.93 -3.94
C ASN A 185 -6.84 16.29 -3.21
N GLN A 186 -8.01 16.89 -3.03
CA GLN A 186 -8.23 18.15 -2.32
C GLN A 186 -9.08 17.94 -1.06
N LEU A 187 -9.03 16.74 -0.46
CA LEU A 187 -9.74 16.44 0.77
C LEU A 187 -9.19 17.29 1.92
N SER A 188 -10.07 17.74 2.79
CA SER A 188 -9.82 18.69 3.87
C SER A 188 -10.51 18.22 5.16
N GLY A 189 -10.42 19.03 6.22
CA GLY A 189 -10.95 18.64 7.52
C GLY A 189 -9.99 17.71 8.27
N LYS A 190 -10.52 16.94 9.23
CA LYS A 190 -9.76 15.99 10.05
C LYS A 190 -9.82 14.58 9.47
N ILE A 191 -8.84 13.76 9.80
CA ILE A 191 -8.97 12.30 9.65
C ILE A 191 -10.01 11.82 10.67
N PRO A 192 -11.12 11.17 10.25
CA PRO A 192 -12.13 10.68 11.17
C PRO A 192 -11.57 9.55 12.05
N ALA A 193 -11.66 9.70 13.37
CA ALA A 193 -11.22 8.65 14.31
C ALA A 193 -12.04 7.36 14.15
N GLU A 194 -13.27 7.46 13.63
CA GLU A 194 -14.15 6.34 13.34
C GLU A 194 -13.58 5.36 12.31
N LEU A 195 -12.57 5.75 11.51
CA LEU A 195 -11.88 4.84 10.57
C LEU A 195 -11.32 3.59 11.28
N VAL A 196 -11.09 3.64 12.59
CA VAL A 196 -10.73 2.48 13.42
C VAL A 196 -11.74 1.32 13.33
N LYS A 197 -13.00 1.59 12.94
CA LYS A 197 -14.04 0.56 12.76
C LYS A 197 -13.82 -0.29 11.52
N LEU A 198 -12.97 0.13 10.59
CA LEU A 198 -12.57 -0.65 9.43
C LEU A 198 -11.48 -1.65 9.85
N THR A 199 -11.82 -2.61 10.71
CA THR A 199 -10.86 -3.50 11.35
C THR A 199 -10.10 -4.41 10.37
N GLY A 200 -10.61 -4.58 9.15
CA GLY A 200 -9.95 -5.32 8.06
C GLY A 200 -9.08 -4.45 7.14
N LEU A 201 -8.85 -3.17 7.48
CA LEU A 201 -8.07 -2.25 6.66
C LEU A 201 -6.59 -2.67 6.65
N VAL A 202 -6.06 -2.92 5.45
CA VAL A 202 -4.69 -3.36 5.20
C VAL A 202 -3.82 -2.21 4.70
N ASP A 203 -4.37 -1.33 3.86
CA ASP A 203 -3.63 -0.21 3.29
C ASP A 203 -4.48 1.05 3.27
N LEU A 204 -3.97 2.09 3.92
CA LEU A 204 -4.59 3.40 4.03
C LEU A 204 -3.68 4.46 3.42
N ASN A 205 -4.10 5.01 2.29
CA ASN A 205 -3.41 6.10 1.62
C ASN A 205 -4.31 7.34 1.55
N LEU A 206 -3.97 8.35 2.33
CA LEU A 206 -4.58 9.67 2.34
C LEU A 206 -3.58 10.78 1.96
N SER A 207 -2.47 10.42 1.32
CA SER A 207 -1.37 11.35 1.05
C SER A 207 -1.74 12.46 0.07
N GLU A 208 -0.97 13.53 0.01
CA GLU A 208 -1.13 14.60 -0.99
C GLU A 208 -2.57 15.16 -1.00
N ASN A 209 -3.01 15.64 0.16
CA ASN A 209 -4.32 16.23 0.39
C ASN A 209 -4.19 17.52 1.25
N GLN A 210 -5.30 18.05 1.74
CA GLN A 210 -5.36 19.23 2.61
C GLN A 210 -5.88 18.87 4.01
N LEU A 211 -5.68 17.62 4.45
CA LEU A 211 -6.13 17.15 5.77
C LEU A 211 -5.36 17.86 6.89
N SER A 212 -6.04 18.10 8.00
CA SER A 212 -5.56 18.94 9.11
C SER A 212 -5.97 18.35 10.46
N GLY A 213 -5.49 18.95 11.55
CA GLY A 213 -5.72 18.42 12.90
C GLY A 213 -4.71 17.32 13.24
N GLU A 214 -5.01 16.55 14.29
CA GLU A 214 -4.12 15.50 14.81
C GLU A 214 -4.35 14.17 14.10
N ILE A 215 -3.32 13.32 14.09
CA ILE A 215 -3.45 11.92 13.70
C ILE A 215 -4.24 11.23 14.83
N PRO A 216 -5.41 10.60 14.57
CA PRO A 216 -6.15 9.91 15.61
C PRO A 216 -5.35 8.73 16.17
N ALA A 217 -5.18 8.69 17.50
CA ALA A 217 -4.50 7.60 18.20
C ALA A 217 -5.21 6.25 17.98
N GLU A 218 -6.52 6.29 17.74
CA GLU A 218 -7.35 5.12 17.45
C GLU A 218 -6.88 4.33 16.22
N LEU A 219 -6.18 4.98 15.26
CA LEU A 219 -5.60 4.28 14.11
C LEU A 219 -4.61 3.20 14.54
N GLY A 220 -3.97 3.33 15.71
CA GLY A 220 -3.10 2.31 16.29
C GLY A 220 -3.81 0.99 16.66
N SER A 221 -5.14 0.93 16.58
CA SER A 221 -5.91 -0.31 16.84
C SER A 221 -6.22 -1.13 15.58
N LEU A 222 -5.80 -0.67 14.40
CA LEU A 222 -6.00 -1.37 13.12
C LEU A 222 -4.95 -2.47 12.93
N SER A 223 -5.13 -3.62 13.60
CA SER A 223 -4.12 -4.69 13.69
C SER A 223 -3.66 -5.28 12.35
N GLU A 224 -4.49 -5.20 11.31
CA GLU A 224 -4.19 -5.73 9.96
C GLU A 224 -3.48 -4.69 9.06
N LEU A 225 -3.27 -3.45 9.54
CA LEU A 225 -2.74 -2.37 8.72
C LEU A 225 -1.25 -2.59 8.41
N ALA A 226 -0.96 -2.82 7.14
CA ALA A 226 0.38 -3.05 6.61
C ALA A 226 1.02 -1.78 6.03
N SER A 227 0.22 -0.80 5.60
CA SER A 227 0.70 0.43 5.00
C SER A 227 -0.16 1.62 5.44
N LEU A 228 0.50 2.65 5.95
CA LEU A 228 -0.10 3.93 6.33
C LEU A 228 0.65 5.08 5.67
N ASP A 229 -0.01 5.76 4.75
CA ASP A 229 0.52 6.93 4.05
C ASP A 229 -0.37 8.16 4.28
N LEU A 230 0.13 9.07 5.11
CA LEU A 230 -0.50 10.36 5.43
C LEU A 230 0.37 11.55 4.97
N SER A 231 1.38 11.28 4.13
CA SER A 231 2.35 12.30 3.71
C SER A 231 1.73 13.42 2.88
N GLY A 232 2.36 14.60 2.84
CA GLY A 232 1.88 15.72 2.00
C GLY A 232 0.51 16.25 2.43
N ASN A 233 0.35 16.55 3.72
CA ASN A 233 -0.88 17.09 4.29
C ASN A 233 -0.58 18.28 5.23
N GLN A 234 -1.56 18.73 6.01
CA GLN A 234 -1.44 19.79 6.99
C GLN A 234 -1.68 19.27 8.43
N LEU A 235 -1.38 17.98 8.66
CA LEU A 235 -1.55 17.34 9.98
C LEU A 235 -0.59 17.95 11.00
N SER A 236 -1.01 18.03 12.25
CA SER A 236 -0.34 18.73 13.34
C SER A 236 -0.43 17.94 14.64
N GLY A 237 0.21 18.42 15.71
CA GLY A 237 0.26 17.69 16.98
C GLY A 237 1.35 16.61 16.97
N GLU A 238 1.29 15.70 17.93
CA GLU A 238 2.30 14.65 18.09
C GLU A 238 2.01 13.43 17.21
N ILE A 239 3.04 12.63 16.93
CA ILE A 239 2.83 11.29 16.38
C ILE A 239 2.28 10.41 17.52
N PRO A 240 1.10 9.79 17.40
CA PRO A 240 0.56 8.95 18.47
C PRO A 240 1.45 7.74 18.73
N ALA A 241 1.79 7.49 20.00
CA ALA A 241 2.56 6.32 20.41
C ALA A 241 1.82 5.00 20.09
N GLU A 242 0.49 5.04 20.03
CA GLU A 242 -0.38 3.92 19.66
C GLU A 242 -0.11 3.38 18.26
N LEU A 243 0.48 4.17 17.35
CA LEU A 243 0.92 3.66 16.05
C LEU A 243 1.97 2.56 16.18
N GLY A 244 2.71 2.49 17.31
CA GLY A 244 3.62 1.41 17.64
C GLY A 244 2.94 0.05 17.92
N ASN A 245 1.61 -0.01 18.02
CA ASN A 245 0.85 -1.25 18.21
C ASN A 245 0.54 -1.99 16.89
N LEU A 246 0.84 -1.37 15.73
CA LEU A 246 0.53 -1.91 14.40
C LEU A 246 1.53 -3.00 14.00
N SER A 247 1.40 -4.20 14.55
CA SER A 247 2.39 -5.27 14.40
C SER A 247 2.65 -5.72 12.96
N GLU A 248 1.68 -5.55 12.06
CA GLU A 248 1.78 -5.89 10.65
C GLU A 248 2.32 -4.75 9.77
N LEU A 249 2.61 -3.57 10.35
CA LEU A 249 2.98 -2.38 9.59
C LEU A 249 4.36 -2.54 8.93
N VAL A 250 4.38 -2.39 7.60
CA VAL A 250 5.56 -2.48 6.75
C VAL A 250 6.01 -1.10 6.27
N VAL A 251 5.07 -0.17 6.08
CA VAL A 251 5.32 1.17 5.56
C VAL A 251 4.60 2.22 6.41
N LEU A 252 5.36 3.19 6.91
CA LEU A 252 4.84 4.38 7.59
C LEU A 252 5.39 5.64 6.92
N ARG A 253 4.50 6.44 6.32
CA ARG A 253 4.86 7.72 5.70
C ARG A 253 4.02 8.86 6.28
N LEU A 254 4.70 9.74 7.00
CA LEU A 254 4.15 10.94 7.63
C LEU A 254 4.88 12.22 7.18
N SER A 255 5.77 12.11 6.19
CA SER A 255 6.55 13.23 5.66
C SER A 255 5.68 14.40 5.18
N GLU A 256 6.25 15.60 5.15
CA GLU A 256 5.61 16.79 4.58
C GLU A 256 4.27 17.12 5.27
N ASN A 257 4.35 17.31 6.58
CA ASN A 257 3.24 17.71 7.45
C ASN A 257 3.71 18.81 8.43
N ARG A 258 2.93 19.08 9.48
CA ARG A 258 3.24 20.01 10.57
C ARG A 258 3.30 19.28 11.92
N LEU A 259 3.69 18.00 11.91
CA LEU A 259 3.80 17.19 13.13
C LEU A 259 4.93 17.70 14.02
N SER A 260 4.73 17.67 15.32
CA SER A 260 5.61 18.23 16.35
C SER A 260 5.80 17.25 17.51
N GLY A 261 6.55 17.63 18.53
CA GLY A 261 6.86 16.74 19.67
C GLY A 261 8.02 15.80 19.36
N GLU A 262 8.16 14.75 20.16
CA GLU A 262 9.21 13.74 20.01
C GLU A 262 8.77 12.61 19.08
N ILE A 263 9.73 11.88 18.50
CA ILE A 263 9.43 10.61 17.84
C ILE A 263 9.11 9.58 18.94
N PRO A 264 7.93 8.92 18.93
CA PRO A 264 7.60 7.94 19.96
C PRO A 264 8.55 6.73 19.92
N ALA A 265 9.07 6.34 21.08
CA ALA A 265 9.92 5.15 21.22
C ALA A 265 9.17 3.86 20.84
N GLU A 266 7.84 3.85 21.00
CA GLU A 266 6.95 2.75 20.64
C GLU A 266 6.99 2.40 19.16
N LEU A 267 7.39 3.31 18.27
CA LEU A 267 7.62 2.99 16.86
C LEU A 267 8.72 1.93 16.68
N GLY A 268 9.61 1.76 17.67
CA GLY A 268 10.60 0.68 17.71
C GLY A 268 9.99 -0.73 17.88
N ASN A 269 8.70 -0.85 18.19
CA ASN A 269 8.00 -2.15 18.28
C ASN A 269 7.59 -2.70 16.91
N LEU A 270 7.66 -1.90 15.85
CA LEU A 270 7.19 -2.23 14.50
C LEU A 270 8.17 -3.17 13.77
N SER A 271 8.32 -4.39 14.26
CA SER A 271 9.35 -5.34 13.81
C SER A 271 9.33 -5.65 12.29
N GLY A 272 8.18 -5.50 11.63
CA GLY A 272 8.01 -5.66 10.18
C GLY A 272 8.32 -4.42 9.33
N LEU A 273 8.62 -3.27 9.95
CA LEU A 273 8.74 -2.00 9.25
C LEU A 273 9.97 -1.96 8.34
N THR A 274 9.74 -1.65 7.07
CA THR A 274 10.79 -1.52 6.04
C THR A 274 10.99 -0.07 5.61
N SER A 275 9.97 0.78 5.72
CA SER A 275 10.08 2.20 5.37
C SER A 275 9.46 3.09 6.45
N LEU A 276 10.29 3.94 7.04
CA LEU A 276 9.89 4.99 7.97
C LEU A 276 10.22 6.36 7.35
N ARG A 277 9.20 7.16 7.06
CA ARG A 277 9.36 8.50 6.47
C ARG A 277 8.68 9.56 7.32
N LEU A 278 9.48 10.37 7.99
CA LEU A 278 9.05 11.45 8.89
C LEU A 278 9.64 12.82 8.48
N SER A 279 10.29 12.91 7.32
CA SER A 279 10.97 14.12 6.86
C SER A 279 10.03 15.31 6.67
N GLU A 280 10.56 16.53 6.68
CA GLU A 280 9.79 17.77 6.44
C GLU A 280 8.60 17.91 7.41
N ASN A 281 8.91 17.95 8.70
CA ASN A 281 7.98 18.15 9.81
C ASN A 281 8.61 19.11 10.86
N GLN A 282 8.04 19.20 12.05
CA GLN A 282 8.52 19.99 13.18
C GLN A 282 8.89 19.09 14.38
N LEU A 283 9.29 17.84 14.11
CA LEU A 283 9.68 16.88 15.14
C LEU A 283 10.97 17.34 15.83
N SER A 284 11.02 17.13 17.13
CA SER A 284 12.03 17.62 18.05
C SER A 284 12.50 16.52 19.00
N GLY A 285 13.42 16.83 19.91
CA GLY A 285 13.99 15.85 20.82
C GLY A 285 15.02 14.95 20.16
N GLU A 286 15.41 13.89 20.87
CA GLU A 286 16.38 12.90 20.40
C GLU A 286 15.71 11.84 19.52
N ILE A 287 16.50 11.16 18.68
CA ILE A 287 16.04 9.99 17.94
C ILE A 287 16.02 8.80 18.92
N PRO A 288 14.86 8.15 19.19
CA PRO A 288 14.79 7.06 20.16
C PRO A 288 15.71 5.90 19.78
N ALA A 289 16.44 5.39 20.77
CA ALA A 289 17.34 4.24 20.56
C ALA A 289 16.56 2.97 20.17
N GLU A 290 15.29 2.89 20.56
CA GLU A 290 14.34 1.83 20.23
C GLU A 290 14.12 1.67 18.72
N LEU A 291 14.30 2.72 17.92
CA LEU A 291 14.27 2.59 16.46
C LEU A 291 15.38 1.67 15.94
N GLY A 292 16.43 1.44 16.72
CA GLY A 292 17.46 0.44 16.43
C GLY A 292 16.98 -1.01 16.50
N ASN A 293 15.79 -1.28 17.06
CA ASN A 293 15.17 -2.61 17.05
C ASN A 293 14.55 -2.98 15.69
N LEU A 294 14.41 -2.01 14.78
CA LEU A 294 13.79 -2.20 13.47
C LEU A 294 14.77 -2.86 12.49
N THR A 295 15.02 -4.15 12.66
CA THR A 295 16.04 -4.89 11.90
C THR A 295 15.72 -5.06 10.41
N ASN A 296 14.46 -4.87 10.00
CA ASN A 296 14.01 -4.95 8.62
C ASN A 296 13.97 -3.58 7.91
N LEU A 297 14.42 -2.51 8.59
CA LEU A 297 14.29 -1.15 8.09
C LEU A 297 15.24 -0.92 6.91
N GLU A 298 14.68 -0.67 5.73
CA GLU A 298 15.40 -0.43 4.49
C GLU A 298 15.46 1.05 4.13
N TRP A 299 14.48 1.85 4.57
CA TRP A 299 14.39 3.27 4.26
C TRP A 299 14.05 4.12 5.47
N VAL A 300 14.93 5.06 5.79
CA VAL A 300 14.72 6.05 6.86
C VAL A 300 14.86 7.46 6.32
N PHE A 301 13.80 8.26 6.49
CA PHE A 301 13.79 9.67 6.12
C PHE A 301 13.40 10.55 7.32
N LEU A 302 14.33 11.34 7.83
CA LEU A 302 14.19 12.18 9.03
C LEU A 302 14.58 13.65 8.79
N THR A 303 15.15 13.99 7.63
CA THR A 303 15.60 15.37 7.32
C THR A 303 14.45 16.38 7.32
N GLY A 304 14.76 17.68 7.45
CA GLY A 304 13.72 18.71 7.51
C GLY A 304 12.90 18.67 8.81
N ASN A 305 13.53 18.32 9.92
CA ASN A 305 12.98 18.40 11.28
C ASN A 305 13.92 19.21 12.18
N VAL A 306 13.58 19.38 13.46
CA VAL A 306 14.39 20.04 14.49
C VAL A 306 14.95 19.06 15.53
N LEU A 307 15.31 17.86 15.07
CA LEU A 307 15.87 16.79 15.89
C LEU A 307 17.24 17.18 16.47
N MET A 308 17.55 16.66 17.65
CA MET A 308 18.82 16.88 18.35
C MET A 308 19.43 15.56 18.87
N GLY A 309 20.55 15.67 19.57
CA GLY A 309 21.25 14.50 20.11
C GLY A 309 22.16 13.85 19.07
N CYS A 310 22.03 12.54 18.89
CA CYS A 310 22.83 11.74 17.97
C CYS A 310 21.93 10.77 17.18
N VAL A 311 22.45 10.26 16.06
CA VAL A 311 21.77 9.24 15.25
C VAL A 311 22.20 7.85 15.73
N PRO A 312 21.28 6.97 16.17
CA PRO A 312 21.60 5.60 16.53
C PRO A 312 22.34 4.89 15.38
N GLN A 313 23.44 4.21 15.68
CA GLN A 313 24.32 3.61 14.67
C GLN A 313 23.58 2.64 13.74
N SER A 314 22.60 1.91 14.27
CA SER A 314 21.70 1.01 13.53
C SER A 314 20.94 1.70 12.39
N LEU A 315 20.66 3.00 12.50
CA LEU A 315 19.96 3.77 11.47
C LEU A 315 20.89 4.33 10.40
N LEU A 316 22.20 4.43 10.69
CA LEU A 316 23.20 4.89 9.72
C LEU A 316 23.50 3.82 8.66
N ASP A 317 23.29 2.55 9.00
CA ASP A 317 23.46 1.42 8.09
C ASP A 317 22.26 1.21 7.16
N ALA A 318 21.10 1.77 7.49
CA ALA A 318 19.90 1.71 6.66
C ALA A 318 20.03 2.67 5.45
N PRO A 319 19.66 2.23 4.22
CA PRO A 319 19.52 3.15 3.10
C PRO A 319 18.54 4.29 3.43
N GLY A 320 18.83 5.54 3.03
CA GLY A 320 17.96 6.67 3.37
C GLY A 320 18.69 8.00 3.53
N ASP A 321 18.11 8.92 4.29
CA ASP A 321 18.66 10.25 4.57
C ASP A 321 19.15 10.44 6.00
N ALA A 322 19.09 9.40 6.86
CA ALA A 322 19.56 9.49 8.25
C ALA A 322 21.02 9.94 8.33
N ASN A 323 21.86 9.48 7.39
CA ASN A 323 23.26 9.91 7.21
C ASN A 323 23.43 11.38 6.76
N ARG A 324 22.34 12.04 6.36
CA ARG A 324 22.30 13.45 5.93
C ARG A 324 21.82 14.38 7.05
N LEU A 325 21.42 13.85 8.20
CA LEU A 325 21.19 14.66 9.39
C LEU A 325 22.53 15.26 9.85
N ASP A 326 22.55 16.56 10.16
CA ASP A 326 23.71 17.24 10.74
C ASP A 326 23.83 16.92 12.25
N LEU A 327 23.83 15.63 12.58
CA LEU A 327 23.90 15.07 13.93
C LEU A 327 25.04 14.04 14.01
N PRO A 328 25.77 13.96 15.14
CA PRO A 328 26.79 12.93 15.33
C PRO A 328 26.16 11.53 15.41
N ALA A 329 26.94 10.48 15.11
CA ALA A 329 26.54 9.11 15.41
C ALA A 329 26.56 8.84 16.93
N CYS A 330 25.60 8.07 17.45
CA CYS A 330 25.63 7.58 18.83
C CYS A 330 26.68 6.46 18.98
N ASN A 331 27.43 6.48 20.09
CA ASN A 331 28.39 5.42 20.44
C ASN A 331 27.72 4.15 20.96
#